data_AF-A0A0V0GVH0-F1
#
_entry.id   AF-A0A0V0GVH0-F1
#
_cell.length_a   1.000
_cell.length_b   1.000
_cell.length_c   1.000
_cell.angle_alpha   90.00
_cell.angle_beta   90.00
_cell.angle_gamma   90.00
#
_symmetry.space_group_name_H-M   'P 1'
#
loop_
_entity.id
_entity.type
_entity.pdbx_description
1 polymer ?
#
loop_
_entity_poly.entity_id
_entity_poly.type
_entity_poly.pdbx_seq_one_letter_code
_entity_poly.pdbx_strand_id
1 'polypeptide(L)'
;NGSLHGYYVIYGAKRAVEAICPAVVSCADIFVFAARDAIVLLGGPYWNVPKGRKDGRISRASETTLLPKPTFNISQLQQSFNQRGAHTLGFTYFLSFMNCIYNFNATHDIHPTLRPPFAASLKGICPLKNRAKNTGKTMILHQQHLIILITG
;
A
#
# COMPACT_ATOMS: atom_id res chain seq x y z
N ASN A 1 -9.65 6.66 1.14
CA ASN A 1 -9.91 5.21 1.03
C ASN A 1 -9.21 4.53 2.20
N GLY A 2 -9.97 4.01 3.17
CA GLY A 2 -9.46 3.49 4.44
C GLY A 2 -9.57 1.97 4.53
N SER A 3 -8.99 1.25 3.58
CA SER A 3 -9.16 -0.19 3.49
C SER A 3 -7.85 -0.92 3.77
N LEU A 4 -7.82 -1.66 4.87
CA LEU A 4 -6.76 -2.60 5.26
C LEU A 4 -7.34 -4.02 5.17
N HIS A 5 -6.55 -4.96 4.68
CA HIS A 5 -6.92 -6.37 4.52
C HIS A 5 -5.82 -7.27 5.10
N GLY A 6 -6.12 -8.57 5.27
CA GLY A 6 -5.10 -9.56 5.59
C GLY A 6 -4.77 -9.72 7.08
N TYR A 7 -5.57 -9.16 7.99
CA TYR A 7 -5.38 -9.32 9.44
C TYR A 7 -5.30 -10.79 9.89
N TYR A 8 -6.04 -11.68 9.23
CA TYR A 8 -6.03 -13.11 9.53
C TYR A 8 -4.67 -13.76 9.31
N VAL A 9 -3.87 -13.28 8.34
CA VAL A 9 -2.53 -13.79 8.06
C VAL A 9 -1.60 -13.45 9.22
N ILE A 10 -1.63 -12.21 9.68
CA ILE A 10 -0.82 -11.75 10.83
C ILE A 10 -1.21 -12.49 12.10
N TYR A 11 -2.50 -12.70 12.33
CA TYR A 11 -2.99 -13.45 13.48
C TYR A 11 -2.55 -14.93 13.43
N GLY A 12 -2.61 -15.57 12.26
CA GLY A 12 -2.11 -16.92 12.05
C GLY A 12 -0.61 -17.03 12.33
N ALA A 13 0.18 -16.09 11.82
CA ALA A 13 1.62 -16.01 12.08
C ALA A 13 1.91 -15.83 13.58
N LYS A 14 1.21 -14.92 14.26
CA LYS A 14 1.33 -14.73 15.71
C LYS A 14 1.04 -16.00 16.49
N ARG A 15 -0.01 -16.73 16.15
CA ARG A 15 -0.36 -18.01 16.80
C ARG A 15 0.77 -19.04 16.64
N ALA A 16 1.31 -19.18 15.43
CA ALA A 16 2.40 -20.13 15.17
C ALA A 16 3.67 -19.77 15.95
N VAL A 17 4.01 -18.47 15.99
CA VAL A 17 5.18 -17.98 16.75
C VAL A 17 5.01 -18.20 18.25
N GLU A 18 3.84 -17.89 18.80
CA GLU A 18 3.54 -18.08 20.24
C GLU A 18 3.58 -19.55 20.67
N ALA A 19 3.28 -20.49 19.77
CA ALA A 19 3.39 -21.92 20.06
C ALA A 19 4.86 -22.37 20.25
N ILE A 20 5.83 -21.62 19.74
CA ILE A 20 7.26 -21.93 19.81
C ILE A 20 7.96 -21.07 20.87
N CYS A 21 7.67 -19.78 20.91
CA CYS A 21 8.28 -18.82 21.83
C CYS A 21 7.21 -17.90 22.47
N PRO A 22 6.54 -18.38 23.54
CA PRO A 22 5.46 -17.65 24.19
C PRO A 22 5.90 -16.27 24.70
N ALA A 23 5.13 -15.24 24.38
CA ALA A 23 5.29 -13.85 24.82
C ALA A 23 6.66 -13.21 24.50
N VAL A 24 7.40 -13.73 23.51
CA VAL A 24 8.73 -13.19 23.13
C VAL A 24 8.64 -12.18 22.00
N VAL A 25 7.88 -12.48 20.94
CA VAL A 25 7.88 -11.69 19.71
C VAL A 25 6.67 -10.77 19.64
N SER A 26 6.86 -9.47 19.47
CA SER A 26 5.75 -8.52 19.36
C SER A 26 4.96 -8.66 18.05
N CYS A 27 3.68 -8.29 18.07
CA CYS A 27 2.88 -8.20 16.84
C CYS A 27 3.48 -7.18 15.85
N ALA A 28 4.08 -6.11 16.36
CA ALA A 28 4.79 -5.11 15.57
C ALA A 28 5.96 -5.71 14.78
N ASP A 29 6.78 -6.57 15.39
CA ASP A 29 7.88 -7.23 14.67
C ASP A 29 7.37 -8.29 13.69
N ILE A 30 6.35 -9.06 14.05
CA ILE A 30 5.72 -10.03 13.11
C ILE A 30 5.23 -9.32 11.85
N PHE A 31 4.62 -8.14 11.99
CA PHE A 31 4.14 -7.38 10.84
C PHE A 31 5.28 -7.00 9.89
N VAL A 32 6.42 -6.54 10.42
CA VAL A 32 7.57 -6.15 9.58
C VAL A 32 8.25 -7.36 8.94
N PHE A 33 8.37 -8.48 9.67
CA PHE A 33 8.88 -9.72 9.08
C PHE A 33 7.98 -10.23 7.97
N ALA A 34 6.66 -10.25 8.17
CA ALA A 34 5.71 -10.65 7.15
C ALA A 34 5.81 -9.77 5.89
N ALA A 35 6.00 -8.45 6.06
CA ALA A 35 6.22 -7.55 4.93
C ALA A 35 7.52 -7.85 4.17
N ARG A 36 8.63 -8.10 4.88
CA ARG A 36 9.89 -8.50 4.25
C ARG A 36 9.76 -9.83 3.52
N ASP A 37 9.15 -10.83 4.15
CA ASP A 37 8.96 -12.15 3.57
C ASP A 37 8.07 -12.08 2.32
N ALA A 38 7.02 -11.25 2.33
CA ALA A 38 6.19 -11.00 1.14
C ALA A 38 7.01 -10.38 -0.01
N ILE A 39 7.92 -9.45 0.27
CA ILE A 39 8.79 -8.84 -0.75
C ILE A 39 9.75 -9.89 -1.33
N VAL A 40 10.35 -10.73 -0.49
CA VAL A 40 11.25 -11.82 -0.92
C VAL A 40 10.50 -12.84 -1.78
N LEU A 41 9.29 -13.25 -1.37
CA LEU A 41 8.46 -14.18 -2.14
C LEU A 41 8.07 -13.65 -3.52
N LEU A 42 8.01 -12.33 -3.69
CA LEU A 42 7.75 -11.68 -4.97
C LEU A 42 9.03 -11.44 -5.81
N GLY A 43 10.17 -12.02 -5.40
CA GLY A 43 11.46 -11.88 -6.09
C GLY A 43 12.24 -10.62 -5.72
N GLY A 44 11.83 -9.91 -4.66
CA GLY A 44 12.56 -8.77 -4.12
C GLY A 44 13.81 -9.17 -3.33
N PRO A 45 14.63 -8.19 -2.93
CA PRO A 45 15.86 -8.45 -2.18
C PRO A 45 15.54 -9.00 -0.79
N TYR A 46 16.47 -9.76 -0.23
CA TYR A 46 16.45 -10.10 1.19
C TYR A 46 17.23 -9.05 1.99
N TRP A 47 16.72 -8.67 3.15
CA TRP A 47 17.47 -7.90 4.14
C TRP A 47 17.13 -8.33 5.56
N ASN A 48 18.05 -8.06 6.48
CA ASN A 48 17.83 -8.27 7.90
C ASN A 48 16.96 -7.15 8.46
N VAL A 49 15.81 -7.53 9.01
CA VAL A 49 14.89 -6.59 9.67
C VAL A 49 15.37 -6.37 11.12
N PRO A 50 15.63 -5.11 11.54
CA PRO A 50 15.85 -4.80 12.94
C PRO A 50 14.64 -5.22 13.78
N LYS A 51 14.90 -5.87 14.92
CA LYS A 51 13.91 -6.42 15.84
C LYS A 51 13.91 -5.67 17.18
N GLY A 52 12.88 -5.85 17.98
CA GLY A 52 12.70 -5.24 19.29
C GLY A 52 11.60 -4.18 19.33
N ARG A 53 10.73 -4.08 18.31
CA ARG A 53 9.56 -3.20 18.38
C ARG A 53 8.62 -3.70 19.47
N LYS A 54 7.94 -2.78 20.15
CA LYS A 54 6.94 -3.11 21.17
C LYS A 54 5.54 -2.81 20.65
N ASP A 55 4.57 -3.59 21.11
CA ASP A 55 3.19 -3.38 20.73
C ASP A 55 2.62 -2.12 21.38
N GLY A 56 2.01 -1.27 20.56
CA GLY A 56 1.28 -0.10 21.03
C GLY A 56 0.05 -0.52 21.83
N ARG A 57 -0.25 0.21 22.91
CA ARG A 57 -1.40 -0.07 23.79
C ARG A 57 -2.64 0.77 23.48
N ILE A 58 -2.54 1.68 22.52
CA ILE A 58 -3.58 2.66 22.19
C ILE A 58 -3.73 2.69 20.67
N SER A 59 -4.98 2.69 20.20
CA SER A 59 -5.33 2.95 18.81
C SER A 59 -6.10 4.27 18.72
N ARG A 60 -5.76 5.14 17.78
CA ARG A 60 -6.41 6.45 17.59
C ARG A 60 -6.87 6.62 16.14
N ALA A 61 -8.18 6.62 15.93
CA ALA A 61 -8.76 6.85 14.60
C ALA A 61 -8.34 8.21 14.01
N SER A 62 -8.11 9.22 14.84
CA SER A 62 -7.65 10.55 14.42
C SER A 62 -6.30 10.51 13.69
N GLU A 63 -5.43 9.54 13.99
CA GLU A 63 -4.12 9.39 13.34
C GLU A 63 -4.23 8.90 11.90
N THR A 64 -5.37 8.32 11.51
CA THR A 64 -5.61 7.90 10.11
C THR A 64 -5.67 9.10 9.15
N THR A 65 -5.96 10.30 9.65
CA THR A 65 -5.93 11.53 8.86
C THR A 65 -4.53 11.93 8.39
N LEU A 66 -3.50 11.38 9.03
CA LEU A 66 -2.09 11.62 8.72
C LEU A 66 -1.58 10.74 7.57
N LEU A 67 -2.38 9.79 7.08
CA LEU A 67 -1.99 8.94 5.96
C LEU A 67 -1.96 9.75 4.64
N PRO A 68 -0.93 9.57 3.79
CA PRO A 68 -0.87 10.24 2.50
C PRO A 68 -2.13 9.94 1.67
N LYS A 69 -2.76 10.98 1.14
CA LYS A 69 -3.92 10.81 0.27
C LYS A 69 -3.46 10.51 -1.15
N PRO A 70 -4.20 9.69 -1.92
CA PRO A 70 -3.87 9.40 -3.32
C PRO A 70 -3.94 10.64 -4.23
N THR A 71 -4.54 11.74 -3.75
CA THR A 71 -4.66 13.02 -4.46
C THR A 71 -3.53 14.00 -4.12
N PHE A 72 -2.58 13.64 -3.27
CA PHE A 72 -1.46 14.52 -2.92
C PHE A 72 -0.54 14.73 -4.12
N ASN A 73 -0.06 15.97 -4.29
CA ASN A 73 1.00 16.28 -5.24
C ASN A 73 2.39 15.89 -4.67
N ILE A 74 3.45 15.98 -5.50
CA ILE A 74 4.81 15.56 -5.11
C ILE A 74 5.29 16.28 -3.83
N SER A 75 5.07 17.59 -3.70
CA SER A 75 5.50 18.34 -2.52
C SER A 75 4.78 17.88 -1.25
N GLN A 76 3.47 17.62 -1.33
CA GLN A 76 2.68 17.10 -0.21
C GLN A 76 3.07 15.66 0.15
N LEU A 77 3.38 14.83 -0.85
CA LEU A 77 3.90 13.48 -0.64
C LEU A 77 5.28 13.55 0.01
N GLN A 78 6.19 14.40 -0.45
CA GLN A 78 7.50 14.60 0.18
C GLN A 78 7.35 15.05 1.63
N GLN A 79 6.48 16.01 1.92
CA GLN A 79 6.23 16.44 3.29
C GLN A 79 5.67 15.31 4.16
N SER A 80 4.79 14.48 3.59
CA SER A 80 4.20 13.33 4.29
C SER A 80 5.21 12.18 4.48
N PHE A 81 6.05 11.90 3.49
CA PHE A 81 7.06 10.84 3.51
C PHE A 81 8.35 11.23 4.25
N ASN A 82 8.69 12.51 4.32
CA ASN A 82 9.74 13.01 5.21
C ASN A 82 9.46 12.64 6.68
N GLN A 83 8.23 12.26 6.99
CA GLN A 83 7.85 11.75 8.30
C GLN A 83 7.75 10.21 8.35
N ARG A 84 7.58 9.49 7.21
CA ARG A 84 7.21 8.04 7.14
C ARG A 84 7.61 7.41 5.80
N GLY A 85 8.06 6.15 5.72
CA GLY A 85 8.46 5.48 4.46
C GLY A 85 7.34 5.14 3.45
N ALA A 86 7.72 4.75 2.22
CA ALA A 86 6.86 4.66 1.03
C ALA A 86 6.24 3.28 0.69
N HIS A 87 5.21 3.28 -0.18
CA HIS A 87 4.52 2.09 -0.72
C HIS A 87 5.09 1.66 -2.08
N THR A 88 5.39 0.37 -2.27
CA THR A 88 5.78 -0.20 -3.58
C THR A 88 4.84 -1.34 -4.03
N LEU A 89 4.09 -1.95 -3.12
CA LEU A 89 3.24 -3.10 -3.41
C LEU A 89 1.88 -2.95 -2.70
N GLY A 90 0.79 -3.12 -3.43
CA GLY A 90 -0.56 -3.05 -2.87
C GLY A 90 -1.66 -3.00 -3.92
N PHE A 91 -2.89 -3.27 -3.48
CA PHE A 91 -4.10 -3.07 -4.29
C PHE A 91 -4.62 -1.65 -4.07
N THR A 92 -5.14 -1.04 -5.14
CA THR A 92 -5.82 0.26 -5.04
C THR A 92 -7.23 0.15 -5.60
N TYR A 93 -8.19 0.76 -4.91
CA TYR A 93 -9.57 0.79 -5.35
C TYR A 93 -9.75 1.84 -6.43
N PHE A 94 -10.54 1.52 -7.46
CA PHE A 94 -10.88 2.42 -8.59
C PHE A 94 -11.21 3.86 -8.16
N LEU A 95 -12.07 4.01 -7.15
CA LEU A 95 -12.48 5.34 -6.64
C LEU A 95 -11.30 6.20 -6.15
N SER A 96 -10.16 5.59 -5.81
CA SER A 96 -8.97 6.29 -5.31
C SER A 96 -8.23 7.05 -6.40
N PHE A 97 -8.39 6.65 -7.68
CA PHE A 97 -7.70 7.25 -8.82
C PHE A 97 -8.62 7.56 -10.00
N MET A 98 -9.95 7.41 -9.83
CA MET A 98 -10.94 7.62 -10.88
C MET A 98 -10.80 9.00 -11.54
N ASN A 99 -10.55 10.05 -10.76
CA ASN A 99 -10.37 11.41 -11.27
C ASN A 99 -9.16 11.54 -12.20
N CYS A 100 -8.15 10.68 -12.08
CA CYS A 100 -6.98 10.71 -12.96
C CYS A 100 -7.26 10.13 -14.36
N ILE A 101 -8.32 9.31 -14.49
CA ILE A 101 -8.67 8.62 -15.74
C ILE A 101 -10.02 9.07 -16.31
N TYR A 102 -10.84 9.79 -15.57
CA TYR A 102 -12.12 10.31 -16.02
C TYR A 102 -12.37 11.71 -15.44
N ASN A 103 -12.82 12.64 -16.30
CA ASN A 103 -13.25 13.98 -15.92
C ASN A 103 -12.23 14.74 -15.04
N PHE A 104 -10.94 14.63 -15.36
CA PHE A 104 -9.86 15.19 -14.53
C PHE A 104 -10.04 16.69 -14.24
N ASN A 105 -10.35 17.48 -15.27
CA ASN A 105 -10.76 18.88 -15.12
C ASN A 105 -11.58 19.34 -16.34
N ALA A 106 -11.95 20.64 -16.38
CA ALA A 106 -12.76 21.21 -17.44
C ALA A 106 -12.12 21.14 -18.85
N THR A 107 -10.79 20.97 -18.94
CA THR A 107 -10.04 20.99 -20.21
C THR A 107 -9.47 19.62 -20.59
N HIS A 108 -9.38 18.68 -19.65
CA HIS A 108 -8.76 17.38 -19.85
C HIS A 108 -9.61 16.27 -19.20
N ASP A 109 -9.99 15.26 -20.00
CA ASP A 109 -10.69 14.06 -19.50
C ASP A 109 -9.75 13.17 -18.67
N ILE A 110 -8.47 13.08 -19.08
CA ILE A 110 -7.44 12.26 -18.45
C ILE A 110 -6.36 13.19 -17.89
N HIS A 111 -5.74 12.83 -16.76
CA HIS A 111 -4.63 13.58 -16.19
C HIS A 111 -3.51 13.76 -17.24
N PRO A 112 -3.02 15.00 -17.51
CA PRO A 112 -2.08 15.27 -18.61
C PRO A 112 -0.76 14.48 -18.56
N THR A 113 -0.29 14.14 -17.37
CA THR A 113 0.94 13.33 -17.18
C THR A 113 0.72 11.83 -17.27
N LEU A 114 -0.53 11.36 -17.38
CA LEU A 114 -0.84 9.93 -17.49
C LEU A 114 -0.67 9.47 -18.94
N ARG A 115 0.16 8.45 -19.14
CA ARG A 115 0.46 7.95 -20.50
C ARG A 115 -0.82 7.38 -21.16
N PRO A 116 -1.22 7.83 -22.36
CA PRO A 116 -2.50 7.44 -22.96
C PRO A 116 -2.73 5.92 -23.10
N PRO A 117 -1.74 5.09 -23.51
CA PRO A 117 -1.94 3.64 -23.56
C PRO A 117 -2.16 3.02 -22.17
N PHE A 118 -1.52 3.57 -21.14
CA PHE A 118 -1.70 3.12 -19.77
C PHE A 118 -3.07 3.54 -19.23
N ALA A 119 -3.52 4.76 -19.54
CA ALA A 119 -4.87 5.22 -19.23
C ALA A 119 -5.95 4.34 -19.88
N ALA A 120 -5.76 3.94 -21.14
CA ALA A 120 -6.66 3.02 -21.82
C ALA A 120 -6.74 1.64 -21.14
N SER A 121 -5.60 1.08 -20.73
CA SER A 121 -5.55 -0.15 -19.93
C SER A 121 -6.31 -0.02 -18.61
N LEU A 122 -6.14 1.10 -17.89
CA LEU A 122 -6.86 1.39 -16.66
C LEU A 122 -8.37 1.53 -16.89
N LYS A 123 -8.81 2.22 -17.95
CA LYS A 123 -10.23 2.33 -18.33
C LYS A 123 -10.85 0.97 -18.68
N GLY A 124 -10.07 0.06 -19.27
CA GLY A 124 -10.51 -1.32 -19.54
C GLY A 124 -10.69 -2.17 -18.28
N ILE A 125 -9.87 -1.94 -17.25
CA ILE A 125 -9.99 -2.60 -15.95
C ILE A 125 -11.14 -1.98 -15.14
N CYS A 126 -11.32 -0.66 -15.23
CA CYS A 126 -12.27 0.11 -14.44
C CYS A 126 -13.24 0.94 -15.31
N PRO A 127 -14.26 0.31 -15.92
CA PRO A 127 -15.25 1.01 -16.72
C PRO A 127 -16.20 1.87 -15.86
N LEU A 128 -16.58 3.06 -16.33
CA LEU A 128 -17.55 3.97 -15.67
C LEU A 128 -18.90 3.32 -15.33
N LYS A 129 -19.32 2.35 -16.13
CA LYS A 129 -20.49 1.52 -15.86
C LYS A 129 -20.01 0.21 -15.23
N ASN A 130 -20.17 0.09 -13.91
CA ASN A 130 -19.82 -1.10 -13.15
C ASN A 130 -20.51 -2.34 -13.73
N ARG A 131 -19.73 -3.23 -14.38
CA ARG A 131 -20.07 -4.65 -14.42
C ARG A 131 -19.28 -5.28 -13.29
N ALA A 132 -19.96 -5.93 -12.34
CA ALA A 132 -19.43 -6.53 -11.11
C ALA A 132 -18.35 -7.63 -11.31
N LYS A 133 -17.72 -7.72 -12.49
CA LYS A 133 -16.80 -8.78 -12.88
C LYS A 133 -15.32 -8.50 -12.56
N ASN A 134 -14.96 -7.29 -12.12
CA ASN A 134 -13.54 -6.88 -11.98
C ASN A 134 -13.09 -6.54 -10.54
N THR A 135 -13.92 -6.80 -9.53
CA THR A 135 -13.53 -6.65 -8.11
C THR A 135 -12.39 -7.63 -7.77
N GLY A 136 -11.20 -7.10 -7.51
CA GLY A 136 -10.03 -7.88 -7.07
C GLY A 136 -8.95 -8.17 -8.12
N LYS A 137 -8.97 -7.51 -9.30
CA LYS A 137 -7.90 -7.69 -10.29
C LYS A 137 -6.58 -7.11 -9.80
N THR A 138 -5.56 -7.95 -9.61
CA THR A 138 -4.20 -7.55 -9.22
C THR A 138 -3.59 -6.61 -10.27
N MET A 139 -3.26 -5.39 -9.86
CA MET A 139 -2.39 -4.52 -10.64
C MET A 139 -0.99 -4.64 -10.06
N ILE A 140 -0.10 -5.35 -10.77
CA ILE A 140 1.33 -5.25 -10.52
C ILE A 140 1.76 -3.94 -11.21
N LEU A 141 1.90 -2.87 -10.42
CA LEU A 141 2.50 -1.63 -10.90
C LEU A 141 3.99 -1.89 -11.09
N HIS A 142 4.38 -2.28 -12.30
CA HIS A 142 5.78 -2.40 -12.68
C HIS A 142 6.36 -0.99 -12.90
N GLN A 143 6.63 -0.28 -11.80
CA GLN A 143 7.43 0.95 -11.84
C GLN A 143 8.82 0.62 -11.30
N GLN A 144 9.81 0.67 -12.19
CA GLN A 144 11.22 0.33 -11.98
C GLN A 144 12.01 1.30 -11.07
N HIS A 145 11.35 2.04 -10.17
CA HIS A 145 12.06 2.88 -9.20
C HIS A 145 11.81 2.36 -7.78
N LEU A 146 12.54 1.31 -7.46
CA LEU A 146 12.71 0.79 -6.11
C LEU A 146 13.62 1.75 -5.33
N ILE A 147 13.03 2.73 -4.64
CA ILE A 147 13.71 3.47 -3.58
C ILE A 147 12.90 3.27 -2.30
N ILE A 148 13.17 2.18 -1.60
CA ILE A 148 12.76 1.99 -0.21
C ILE A 148 13.97 2.41 0.65
N LEU A 149 14.07 3.70 0.97
CA LEU A 149 14.93 4.17 2.05
C LEU A 149 14.15 4.01 3.36
N ILE A 150 14.37 2.91 4.07
CA ILE A 150 14.08 2.83 5.51
C ILE A 150 15.41 3.06 6.22
N THR A 151 15.74 4.34 6.41
CA THR A 151 16.72 4.78 7.41
C THR A 151 16.06 5.89 8.21
N GLY A 152 15.86 5.65 9.51
CA GLY A 152 15.21 6.54 10.46
C GLY A 152 14.46 5.75 11.53
#